data_AF-A0A8H5E3C2-F1
#
_entry.id   AF-A0A8H5E3C2-F1
#
_cell.length_a   1.000
_cell.length_b   1.000
_cell.length_c   1.000
_cell.angle_alpha   90.00
_cell.angle_beta   90.00
_cell.angle_gamma   90.00
#
_symmetry.space_group_name_H-M   'P 1'
#
loop_
_entity.id
_entity.type
_entity.pdbx_description
1 polymer ?
#
loop_
_entity_poly.entity_id
_entity_poly.type
_entity_poly.pdbx_seq_one_letter_code
_entity_poly.pdbx_strand_id
1 'polypeptide(L)'
;MGSLDGASWTGTAYVQGRASAKLLASDLELSFWGGVDPQTSEIIDRHHSLSGKHLQETVLAIPGGRGSCTGSGVMLELLLNGKAPEAIIFERRDDILTLGVMIAEEVFNQSIPVVVLDKEDFQHLIRLNGQTIFVDDGYVSTHPPSKHRKGSVIDTDSGLILEMTPALEGIKLSTLDQELLRGDYGEASRVAIRIVLRMAHLLGATRLMDVTQVHVDGCVYTGPATLALAERLRDWGGKVRIPTTLNSLSVDQKRWRALGVDTTFGEAADALGKAYTDMGARPTFTCAPYQLESAPKLGEQIAWAESNAVVYANSVLGARTMKYPDFLDISIALTGRAPRGGPHLGINRVASVCVRVVGLEDTTSLDDSFPPLLGYYVGTLSTSRIPVITGLEKLGLSTDDLKAFGAAFATISSAPMFHIVGITPEAPTLETVLAPEFTSVEVKLSDLGICWDKLNSAPASQPIDLVSLGNPHFSLSEMRKLANLCRGRQKAARVSVIVTCGRSVHKLAEQAGLIAQLEDFGVQILTDTCWCMVTEPVIPTTAKTIITNSGKYAHYGPGLTGRGMYFGSLAGCVEAACSGIYEAEKPEWFKSKGLK
;
A
#
# COMPACT_ATOMS: atom_id res chain seq x y z
N MET A 1 -41.66 -6.01 -7.98
CA MET A 1 -40.67 -6.30 -6.92
C MET A 1 -40.93 -7.72 -6.43
N GLY A 2 -40.23 -8.70 -6.99
CA GLY A 2 -40.34 -10.09 -6.54
C GLY A 2 -39.59 -10.25 -5.22
N SER A 3 -40.12 -11.05 -4.29
CA SER A 3 -39.39 -11.45 -3.08
C SER A 3 -38.09 -12.15 -3.48
N LEU A 4 -36.96 -11.76 -2.87
CA LEU A 4 -35.65 -12.39 -3.05
C LEU A 4 -35.46 -13.63 -2.13
N ASP A 5 -36.55 -14.14 -1.54
CA ASP A 5 -36.53 -15.39 -0.78
C ASP A 5 -36.10 -16.55 -1.69
N GLY A 6 -34.95 -17.15 -1.40
CA GLY A 6 -34.40 -18.29 -2.16
C GLY A 6 -33.40 -17.95 -3.27
N ALA A 7 -32.86 -16.72 -3.34
CA ALA A 7 -31.81 -16.38 -4.29
C ALA A 7 -30.50 -17.18 -4.08
N SER A 8 -29.82 -17.48 -5.19
CA SER A 8 -28.50 -18.13 -5.21
C SER A 8 -27.68 -17.63 -6.39
N TRP A 9 -26.37 -17.48 -6.18
CA TRP A 9 -25.39 -17.01 -7.16
C TRP A 9 -24.23 -18.00 -7.25
N THR A 10 -23.55 -18.02 -8.40
CA THR A 10 -22.34 -18.83 -8.60
C THR A 10 -21.21 -17.90 -8.99
N GLY A 11 -20.16 -17.89 -8.18
CA GLY A 11 -18.94 -17.13 -8.39
C GLY A 11 -17.72 -18.01 -8.55
N THR A 12 -16.58 -17.35 -8.66
CA THR A 12 -15.26 -18.00 -8.62
C THR A 12 -14.75 -17.97 -7.18
N ALA A 13 -14.55 -19.14 -6.58
CA ALA A 13 -13.92 -19.27 -5.27
C ALA A 13 -12.40 -19.37 -5.41
N TYR A 14 -11.68 -18.35 -4.93
CA TYR A 14 -10.22 -18.34 -4.89
C TYR A 14 -9.68 -18.96 -3.60
N VAL A 15 -10.51 -18.98 -2.55
CA VAL A 15 -10.32 -19.79 -1.35
C VAL A 15 -11.63 -20.54 -1.10
N GLN A 16 -11.55 -21.86 -1.04
CA GLN A 16 -12.71 -22.73 -0.84
C GLN A 16 -13.11 -22.73 0.64
N GLY A 17 -14.35 -23.11 0.95
CA GLY A 17 -14.82 -23.12 2.34
C GLY A 17 -16.31 -22.91 2.48
N ARG A 18 -16.77 -23.00 3.73
CA ARG A 18 -18.18 -22.84 4.10
C ARG A 18 -18.33 -21.87 5.23
N ALA A 19 -19.34 -21.01 5.11
CA ALA A 19 -19.63 -20.00 6.11
C ALA A 19 -21.09 -19.57 6.05
N SER A 20 -21.62 -19.09 7.16
CA SER A 20 -22.91 -18.41 7.17
C SER A 20 -22.96 -17.37 8.26
N ALA A 21 -23.31 -16.13 7.89
CA ALA A 21 -23.42 -15.03 8.83
C ALA A 21 -24.29 -13.91 8.24
N LYS A 22 -24.53 -12.86 9.03
CA LYS A 22 -25.21 -11.66 8.53
C LYS A 22 -24.32 -10.93 7.53
N LEU A 23 -24.91 -10.48 6.42
CA LEU A 23 -24.23 -9.71 5.40
C LEU A 23 -23.92 -8.31 5.91
N LEU A 24 -22.64 -7.91 5.81
CA LEU A 24 -22.17 -6.54 5.93
C LEU A 24 -21.68 -6.10 4.55
N ALA A 25 -22.42 -5.22 3.89
CA ALA A 25 -22.18 -4.88 2.48
C ALA A 25 -21.99 -3.39 2.21
N SER A 26 -21.14 -3.06 1.26
CA SER A 26 -21.01 -1.71 0.68
C SER A 26 -20.74 -1.78 -0.82
N ASP A 27 -21.08 -0.70 -1.53
CA ASP A 27 -20.68 -0.41 -2.91
C ASP A 27 -19.35 0.37 -3.01
N LEU A 28 -18.63 0.51 -1.90
CA LEU A 28 -17.36 1.22 -1.80
C LEU A 28 -16.25 0.23 -1.42
N GLU A 29 -15.07 0.42 -2.01
CA GLU A 29 -13.87 -0.34 -1.66
C GLU A 29 -13.36 0.04 -0.27
N LEU A 30 -12.87 -0.94 0.49
CA LEU A 30 -12.37 -0.75 1.85
C LEU A 30 -10.85 -0.94 1.92
N SER A 31 -10.16 -0.02 2.60
CA SER A 31 -8.75 -0.22 2.96
C SER A 31 -8.69 -0.98 4.28
N PHE A 32 -8.01 -2.13 4.31
CA PHE A 32 -7.76 -2.84 5.58
C PHE A 32 -6.59 -2.18 6.33
N TRP A 33 -5.53 -1.78 5.60
CA TRP A 33 -4.46 -0.99 6.18
C TRP A 33 -4.94 0.43 6.53
N GLY A 34 -4.84 0.81 7.81
CA GLY A 34 -5.30 2.09 8.33
C GLY A 34 -6.83 2.31 8.28
N GLY A 35 -7.61 1.27 7.91
CA GLY A 35 -9.06 1.36 7.79
C GLY A 35 -9.83 0.26 8.52
N VAL A 36 -9.15 -0.76 9.03
CA VAL A 36 -9.71 -1.77 9.94
C VAL A 36 -8.75 -1.95 11.12
N ASP A 37 -9.30 -1.98 12.33
CA ASP A 37 -8.55 -2.34 13.53
C ASP A 37 -8.54 -3.88 13.69
N PRO A 38 -7.38 -4.54 13.60
CA PRO A 38 -7.30 -6.00 13.66
C PRO A 38 -7.58 -6.60 15.06
N GLN A 39 -7.56 -5.79 16.12
CA GLN A 39 -7.84 -6.26 17.49
C GLN A 39 -9.33 -6.26 17.80
N THR A 40 -10.04 -5.24 17.32
CA THR A 40 -11.48 -5.05 17.60
C THR A 40 -12.37 -5.51 16.46
N SER A 41 -11.84 -5.63 15.24
CA SER A 41 -12.57 -5.76 13.96
C SER A 41 -13.35 -4.52 13.52
N GLU A 42 -13.20 -3.37 14.20
CA GLU A 42 -13.89 -2.13 13.83
C GLU A 42 -13.32 -1.59 12.50
N ILE A 43 -14.22 -1.17 11.61
CA ILE A 43 -13.88 -0.37 10.43
C ILE A 43 -13.62 1.07 10.89
N ILE A 44 -12.34 1.44 10.95
CA ILE A 44 -11.84 2.74 11.42
C ILE A 44 -11.60 3.76 10.29
N ASP A 45 -11.75 3.37 9.02
CA ASP A 45 -11.76 4.32 7.90
C ASP A 45 -12.99 5.24 8.03
N ARG A 46 -12.79 6.41 8.63
CA ARG A 46 -13.84 7.40 8.91
C ARG A 46 -14.43 8.03 7.65
N HIS A 47 -13.86 7.77 6.48
CA HIS A 47 -14.41 8.19 5.18
C HIS A 47 -15.24 7.10 4.50
N HIS A 48 -15.32 5.89 5.07
CA HIS A 48 -16.07 4.76 4.51
C HIS A 48 -17.51 4.70 5.06
N SER A 49 -18.45 4.25 4.23
CA SER A 49 -19.88 4.07 4.59
C SER A 49 -20.11 3.12 5.78
N LEU A 50 -19.20 2.16 5.95
CA LEU A 50 -19.22 1.15 7.01
C LEU A 50 -18.44 1.56 8.28
N SER A 51 -17.97 2.81 8.39
CA SER A 51 -17.24 3.29 9.57
C SER A 51 -17.99 2.97 10.88
N GLY A 52 -17.28 2.38 11.85
CA GLY A 52 -17.81 1.98 13.15
C GLY A 52 -18.55 0.62 13.19
N LYS A 53 -18.68 -0.07 12.04
CA LYS A 53 -19.16 -1.46 11.99
C LYS A 53 -18.01 -2.43 12.27
N HIS A 54 -18.35 -3.64 12.66
CA HIS A 54 -17.39 -4.69 13.03
C HIS A 54 -17.44 -5.83 12.01
N LEU A 55 -16.28 -6.38 11.64
CA LEU A 55 -16.19 -7.47 10.65
C LEU A 55 -16.48 -8.85 11.24
N GLN A 56 -16.17 -9.06 12.52
CA GLN A 56 -16.37 -10.35 13.20
C GLN A 56 -17.84 -10.81 13.11
N GLU A 57 -18.07 -12.11 12.90
CA GLU A 57 -19.42 -12.72 12.79
C GLU A 57 -20.27 -12.17 11.61
N THR A 58 -19.61 -11.73 10.53
CA THR A 58 -20.28 -11.25 9.31
C THR A 58 -19.82 -11.98 8.05
N VAL A 59 -20.63 -11.95 7.00
CA VAL A 59 -20.17 -12.12 5.62
C VAL A 59 -19.91 -10.72 5.06
N LEU A 60 -18.68 -10.41 4.68
CA LEU A 60 -18.33 -9.10 4.12
C LEU A 60 -18.53 -9.10 2.59
N ALA A 61 -19.27 -8.14 2.04
CA ALA A 61 -19.36 -7.93 0.60
C ALA A 61 -18.95 -6.49 0.21
N ILE A 62 -17.84 -6.35 -0.53
CA ILE A 62 -17.31 -5.07 -1.01
C ILE A 62 -16.80 -5.21 -2.44
N PRO A 63 -16.72 -4.15 -3.26
CA PRO A 63 -16.29 -4.29 -4.66
C PRO A 63 -14.86 -4.83 -4.82
N GLY A 64 -14.00 -4.55 -3.85
CA GLY A 64 -12.59 -4.93 -3.76
C GLY A 64 -11.93 -4.19 -2.60
N GLY A 65 -10.68 -4.52 -2.30
CA GLY A 65 -9.82 -3.74 -1.41
C GLY A 65 -9.23 -2.53 -2.12
N ARG A 66 -8.84 -1.51 -1.35
CA ARG A 66 -8.05 -0.35 -1.81
C ARG A 66 -6.90 -0.05 -0.85
N GLY A 67 -5.94 0.77 -1.29
CA GLY A 67 -4.85 1.24 -0.42
C GLY A 67 -3.57 0.38 -0.48
N SER A 68 -2.88 0.26 0.66
CA SER A 68 -1.54 -0.34 0.78
C SER A 68 -1.54 -1.86 0.63
N CYS A 69 -0.40 -2.41 0.19
CA CYS A 69 -0.15 -3.85 0.06
C CYS A 69 -0.21 -4.61 1.40
N THR A 70 0.03 -3.88 2.49
CA THR A 70 -0.08 -4.31 3.90
C THR A 70 -1.48 -4.77 4.34
N GLY A 71 -2.51 -4.61 3.50
CA GLY A 71 -3.84 -5.15 3.77
C GLY A 71 -3.85 -6.68 3.98
N SER A 72 -2.95 -7.44 3.35
CA SER A 72 -2.82 -8.88 3.56
C SER A 72 -2.37 -9.22 4.99
N GLY A 73 -1.49 -8.40 5.58
CA GLY A 73 -1.05 -8.54 6.96
C GLY A 73 -2.17 -8.29 7.98
N VAL A 74 -2.98 -7.25 7.74
CA VAL A 74 -4.17 -6.98 8.58
C VAL A 74 -5.18 -8.14 8.47
N MET A 75 -5.38 -8.69 7.27
CA MET A 75 -6.27 -9.84 7.08
C MET A 75 -5.76 -11.09 7.82
N LEU A 76 -4.46 -11.39 7.74
CA LEU A 76 -3.85 -12.50 8.48
C LEU A 76 -4.01 -12.31 10.00
N GLU A 77 -3.79 -11.09 10.49
CA GLU A 77 -3.95 -10.74 11.91
C GLU A 77 -5.41 -10.93 12.38
N LEU A 78 -6.38 -10.47 11.59
CA LEU A 78 -7.81 -10.68 11.87
C LEU A 78 -8.15 -12.17 11.97
N LEU A 79 -7.61 -13.02 11.08
CA LEU A 79 -7.86 -14.47 11.10
C LEU A 79 -7.29 -15.09 12.38
N LEU A 80 -6.00 -14.86 12.66
CA LEU A 80 -5.35 -15.48 13.83
C LEU A 80 -5.93 -14.98 15.17
N ASN A 81 -6.51 -13.78 15.20
CA ASN A 81 -7.21 -13.24 16.37
C ASN A 81 -8.68 -13.69 16.47
N GLY A 82 -9.21 -14.43 15.50
CA GLY A 82 -10.63 -14.82 15.46
C GLY A 82 -11.58 -13.63 15.27
N LYS A 83 -11.09 -12.57 14.62
CA LYS A 83 -11.76 -11.28 14.36
C LYS A 83 -12.12 -11.05 12.90
N ALA A 84 -11.70 -11.94 12.01
CA ALA A 84 -12.07 -11.92 10.60
C ALA A 84 -13.59 -12.08 10.38
N PRO A 85 -14.13 -11.62 9.23
CA PRO A 85 -15.44 -12.07 8.79
C PRO A 85 -15.42 -13.57 8.51
N GLU A 86 -16.59 -14.20 8.55
CA GLU A 86 -16.77 -15.63 8.25
C GLU A 86 -16.56 -15.95 6.77
N ALA A 87 -16.79 -14.96 5.89
CA ALA A 87 -16.55 -15.05 4.45
C ALA A 87 -16.34 -13.67 3.84
N ILE A 88 -15.65 -13.62 2.71
CA ILE A 88 -15.50 -12.40 1.91
C ILE A 88 -16.01 -12.63 0.50
N ILE A 89 -16.83 -11.71 0.01
CA ILE A 89 -17.38 -11.70 -1.34
C ILE A 89 -16.97 -10.40 -2.02
N PHE A 90 -16.37 -10.50 -3.21
CA PHE A 90 -15.98 -9.34 -4.01
C PHE A 90 -16.76 -9.23 -5.32
N GLU A 91 -16.89 -8.01 -5.85
CA GLU A 91 -17.35 -7.75 -7.22
C GLU A 91 -16.23 -8.01 -8.24
N ARG A 92 -14.98 -7.74 -7.85
CA ARG A 92 -13.80 -7.90 -8.70
C ARG A 92 -12.74 -8.69 -7.95
N ARG A 93 -11.82 -9.27 -8.71
CA ARG A 93 -10.66 -9.94 -8.13
C ARG A 93 -9.89 -8.98 -7.22
N ASP A 94 -9.68 -9.41 -5.98
CA ASP A 94 -8.81 -8.74 -5.02
C ASP A 94 -7.58 -9.60 -4.75
N ASP A 95 -6.40 -9.04 -5.02
CA ASP A 95 -5.15 -9.78 -4.90
C ASP A 95 -4.59 -9.73 -3.47
N ILE A 96 -4.97 -8.72 -2.67
CA ILE A 96 -4.33 -8.37 -1.40
C ILE A 96 -4.95 -9.13 -0.23
N LEU A 97 -6.26 -8.96 -0.02
CA LEU A 97 -6.99 -9.60 1.06
C LEU A 97 -7.06 -11.11 0.84
N THR A 98 -7.26 -11.53 -0.42
CA THR A 98 -7.26 -12.96 -0.76
C THR A 98 -5.93 -13.62 -0.40
N LEU A 99 -4.78 -12.97 -0.65
CA LEU A 99 -3.49 -13.52 -0.25
C LEU A 99 -3.39 -13.69 1.27
N GLY A 100 -3.88 -12.74 2.06
CA GLY A 100 -3.88 -12.86 3.53
C GLY A 100 -4.57 -14.15 4.00
N VAL A 101 -5.70 -14.49 3.37
CA VAL A 101 -6.42 -15.75 3.62
C VAL A 101 -5.64 -16.97 3.12
N MET A 102 -5.05 -16.90 1.92
CA MET A 102 -4.23 -18.01 1.38
C MET A 102 -3.03 -18.33 2.28
N ILE A 103 -2.37 -17.31 2.85
CA ILE A 103 -1.26 -17.47 3.80
C ILE A 103 -1.74 -18.13 5.09
N ALA A 104 -2.86 -17.67 5.64
CA ALA A 104 -3.44 -18.26 6.85
C ALA A 104 -3.72 -19.76 6.65
N GLU A 105 -4.26 -20.13 5.48
CA GLU A 105 -4.57 -21.52 5.16
C GLU A 105 -3.31 -22.35 5.02
N GLU A 106 -2.35 -21.85 4.23
CA GLU A 106 -1.13 -22.57 3.86
C GLU A 106 -0.17 -22.77 5.04
N VAL A 107 -0.10 -21.80 5.96
CA VAL A 107 0.93 -21.72 7.01
C VAL A 107 0.37 -21.93 8.42
N PHE A 108 -0.90 -21.61 8.64
CA PHE A 108 -1.53 -21.63 9.96
C PHE A 108 -2.77 -22.52 10.04
N ASN A 109 -3.16 -23.16 8.93
CA ASN A 109 -4.34 -24.03 8.85
C ASN A 109 -5.63 -23.32 9.31
N GLN A 110 -5.75 -22.03 9.00
CA GLN A 110 -6.96 -21.21 9.22
C GLN A 110 -7.40 -20.61 7.90
N SER A 111 -8.70 -20.63 7.59
CA SER A 111 -9.19 -20.19 6.28
C SER A 111 -10.63 -19.74 6.37
N ILE A 112 -11.02 -18.85 5.46
CA ILE A 112 -12.40 -18.43 5.21
C ILE A 112 -12.66 -18.46 3.70
N PRO A 113 -13.88 -18.74 3.22
CA PRO A 113 -14.16 -18.69 1.80
C PRO A 113 -14.04 -17.27 1.25
N VAL A 114 -13.40 -17.16 0.08
CA VAL A 114 -13.24 -15.92 -0.68
C VAL A 114 -13.79 -16.12 -2.09
N VAL A 115 -14.86 -15.40 -2.40
CA VAL A 115 -15.63 -15.58 -3.64
C VAL A 115 -15.70 -14.28 -4.43
N VAL A 116 -15.53 -14.36 -5.75
CA VAL A 116 -15.81 -13.24 -6.66
C VAL A 116 -17.09 -13.54 -7.42
N LEU A 117 -18.07 -12.65 -7.30
CA LEU A 117 -19.29 -12.66 -8.10
C LEU A 117 -19.13 -11.71 -9.29
N ASP A 118 -19.92 -11.94 -10.35
CA ASP A 118 -20.02 -10.93 -11.39
C ASP A 118 -20.71 -9.66 -10.88
N LYS A 119 -20.61 -8.59 -11.66
CA LYS A 119 -21.10 -7.27 -11.26
C LYS A 119 -22.60 -7.24 -10.99
N GLU A 120 -23.40 -7.94 -11.78
CA GLU A 120 -24.86 -7.91 -11.65
C GLU A 120 -25.30 -8.68 -10.40
N ASP A 121 -24.73 -9.86 -10.19
CA ASP A 121 -24.96 -10.70 -9.03
C ASP A 121 -24.49 -10.02 -7.73
N PHE A 122 -23.31 -9.39 -7.76
CA PHE A 122 -22.80 -8.62 -6.63
C PHE A 122 -23.74 -7.45 -6.28
N GLN A 123 -24.24 -6.72 -7.29
CA GLN A 123 -25.20 -5.62 -7.07
C GLN A 123 -26.53 -6.09 -6.49
N HIS A 124 -26.95 -7.32 -6.80
CA HIS A 124 -28.11 -7.93 -6.15
C HIS A 124 -27.82 -8.31 -4.70
N LEU A 125 -26.66 -8.93 -4.44
CA LEU A 125 -26.24 -9.35 -3.11
C LEU A 125 -26.19 -8.18 -2.12
N ILE A 126 -25.56 -7.06 -2.48
CA ILE A 126 -25.39 -5.93 -1.54
C ILE A 126 -26.73 -5.29 -1.11
N ARG A 127 -27.81 -5.47 -1.88
CA ARG A 127 -29.16 -5.00 -1.50
C ARG A 127 -29.77 -5.81 -0.35
N LEU A 128 -29.17 -6.96 -0.02
CA LEU A 128 -29.58 -7.84 1.07
C LEU A 128 -28.81 -7.57 2.36
N ASN A 129 -28.16 -6.41 2.49
CA ASN A 129 -27.38 -6.04 3.67
C ASN A 129 -28.18 -6.29 4.97
N GLY A 130 -27.55 -6.97 5.93
CA GLY A 130 -28.17 -7.39 7.20
C GLY A 130 -28.89 -8.74 7.17
N GLN A 131 -29.14 -9.35 6.01
CA GLN A 131 -29.70 -10.70 5.90
C GLN A 131 -28.64 -11.79 6.11
N THR A 132 -29.06 -13.01 6.45
CA THR A 132 -28.12 -14.14 6.56
C THR A 132 -27.77 -14.67 5.18
N ILE A 133 -26.48 -14.78 4.89
CA ILE A 133 -25.95 -15.31 3.65
C ILE A 133 -25.15 -16.57 3.95
N PHE A 134 -25.31 -17.58 3.10
CA PHE A 134 -24.58 -18.84 3.14
C PHE A 134 -23.59 -18.85 1.98
N VAL A 135 -22.35 -19.22 2.27
CA VAL A 135 -21.29 -19.42 1.29
C VAL A 135 -20.85 -20.89 1.38
N ASP A 136 -20.83 -21.57 0.23
CA ASP A 136 -20.35 -22.94 0.07
C ASP A 136 -19.51 -22.98 -1.20
N ASP A 137 -18.19 -22.88 -1.03
CA ASP A 137 -17.22 -22.79 -2.12
C ASP A 137 -17.57 -21.61 -3.05
N GLY A 138 -17.78 -21.87 -4.34
CA GLY A 138 -18.20 -20.85 -5.31
C GLY A 138 -19.69 -20.46 -5.24
N TYR A 139 -20.48 -21.04 -4.34
CA TYR A 139 -21.93 -20.81 -4.27
C TYR A 139 -22.31 -19.89 -3.12
N VAL A 140 -23.11 -18.87 -3.41
CA VAL A 140 -23.63 -17.91 -2.42
C VAL A 140 -25.16 -17.99 -2.43
N SER A 141 -25.83 -18.07 -1.28
CA SER A 141 -27.29 -18.18 -1.21
C SER A 141 -27.92 -17.51 0.02
N THR A 142 -29.22 -17.22 -0.05
CA THR A 142 -30.03 -16.73 1.08
C THR A 142 -30.65 -17.84 1.92
N HIS A 143 -30.41 -19.10 1.54
CA HIS A 143 -30.93 -20.29 2.20
C HIS A 143 -29.82 -21.32 2.42
N PRO A 144 -29.93 -22.19 3.45
CA PRO A 144 -28.95 -23.23 3.70
C PRO A 144 -28.77 -24.15 2.48
N PRO A 145 -27.54 -24.57 2.16
CA PRO A 145 -27.28 -25.46 1.03
C PRO A 145 -28.04 -26.79 1.21
N SER A 146 -28.74 -27.23 0.16
CA SER A 146 -29.69 -28.34 0.20
C SER A 146 -29.04 -29.74 0.28
N LYS A 147 -27.76 -29.89 -0.14
CA LYS A 147 -26.93 -31.10 0.02
C LYS A 147 -25.44 -30.73 -0.03
N HIS A 148 -24.61 -31.42 0.76
CA HIS A 148 -23.15 -31.37 0.62
C HIS A 148 -22.74 -31.74 -0.80
N ARG A 149 -22.21 -30.79 -1.56
CA ARG A 149 -21.49 -31.11 -2.81
C ARG A 149 -20.08 -31.54 -2.39
N LYS A 150 -19.73 -32.80 -2.70
CA LYS A 150 -18.39 -33.36 -2.41
C LYS A 150 -17.37 -32.66 -3.29
N GLY A 151 -16.42 -31.96 -2.66
CA GLY A 151 -15.28 -31.36 -3.33
C GLY A 151 -14.01 -31.24 -2.47
N SER A 152 -13.99 -31.73 -1.22
CA SER A 152 -12.80 -31.64 -0.37
C SER A 152 -12.53 -32.95 0.38
N VAL A 153 -11.35 -33.53 0.14
CA VAL A 153 -10.79 -34.63 0.91
C VAL A 153 -9.74 -34.03 1.85
N ILE A 154 -9.94 -34.21 3.16
CA ILE A 154 -9.00 -33.80 4.21
C ILE A 154 -8.05 -34.96 4.48
N ASP A 155 -6.75 -34.72 4.47
CA ASP A 155 -5.76 -35.68 4.94
C ASP A 155 -5.87 -35.84 6.46
N THR A 156 -6.17 -37.05 6.92
CA THR A 156 -6.42 -37.31 8.35
C THR A 156 -5.15 -37.31 9.20
N ASP A 157 -3.96 -37.40 8.59
CA ASP A 157 -2.68 -37.40 9.31
C ASP A 157 -2.05 -36.00 9.44
N SER A 158 -2.29 -35.09 8.48
CA SER A 158 -1.75 -33.72 8.48
C SER A 158 -2.77 -32.62 8.69
N GLY A 159 -4.08 -32.92 8.60
CA GLY A 159 -5.16 -31.93 8.65
C GLY A 159 -5.24 -31.01 7.42
N LEU A 160 -4.38 -31.22 6.42
CA LEU A 160 -4.34 -30.44 5.18
C LEU A 160 -5.35 -30.96 4.16
N ILE A 161 -6.01 -30.05 3.42
CA ILE A 161 -6.87 -30.40 2.29
C ILE A 161 -5.98 -30.94 1.16
N LEU A 162 -6.16 -32.21 0.77
CA LEU A 162 -5.29 -32.94 -0.15
C LEU A 162 -5.65 -32.76 -1.64
N GLU A 163 -6.41 -31.74 -2.01
CA GLU A 163 -6.55 -31.31 -3.41
C GLU A 163 -6.07 -29.86 -3.60
N MET A 164 -4.76 -29.69 -3.72
CA MET A 164 -4.13 -28.50 -4.32
C MET A 164 -4.38 -28.38 -5.84
N THR A 165 -5.39 -29.06 -6.38
CA THR A 165 -5.46 -29.40 -7.81
C THR A 165 -6.13 -28.37 -8.73
N PRO A 166 -6.84 -27.30 -8.30
CA PRO A 166 -7.24 -26.26 -9.26
C PRO A 166 -6.09 -25.29 -9.61
N ALA A 167 -5.15 -25.05 -8.69
CA ALA A 167 -4.17 -23.97 -8.85
C ALA A 167 -3.06 -24.26 -9.87
N LEU A 168 -2.82 -25.54 -10.18
CA LEU A 168 -1.79 -25.95 -11.15
C LEU A 168 -2.33 -26.09 -12.58
N GLU A 169 -3.64 -26.26 -12.77
CA GLU A 169 -4.20 -26.42 -14.11
C GLU A 169 -3.98 -25.14 -14.92
N GLY A 170 -3.27 -25.28 -16.04
CA GLY A 170 -2.97 -24.19 -16.96
C GLY A 170 -1.67 -23.40 -16.70
N ILE A 171 -0.94 -23.67 -15.61
CA ILE A 171 0.36 -23.02 -15.36
C ILE A 171 1.52 -23.91 -15.84
N LYS A 172 2.26 -23.45 -16.85
CA LYS A 172 3.47 -24.15 -17.32
C LYS A 172 4.63 -23.91 -16.35
N LEU A 173 5.00 -24.95 -15.64
CA LEU A 173 6.12 -24.98 -14.71
C LEU A 173 7.47 -25.17 -15.42
N SER A 174 8.50 -24.46 -14.97
CA SER A 174 9.90 -24.73 -15.31
C SER A 174 10.47 -25.86 -14.45
N THR A 175 11.68 -26.34 -14.78
CA THR A 175 12.41 -27.31 -13.95
C THR A 175 12.59 -26.78 -12.52
N LEU A 176 12.96 -25.51 -12.37
CA LEU A 176 13.12 -24.87 -11.07
C LEU A 176 11.81 -24.84 -10.28
N ASP A 177 10.69 -24.51 -10.93
CA ASP A 177 9.38 -24.48 -10.27
C ASP A 177 8.99 -25.88 -9.73
N GLN A 178 9.33 -26.94 -10.47
CA GLN A 178 9.12 -28.33 -10.04
C GLN A 178 10.04 -28.74 -8.88
N GLU A 179 11.33 -28.36 -8.93
CA GLU A 179 12.28 -28.60 -7.83
C GLU A 179 11.84 -27.92 -6.53
N LEU A 180 11.38 -26.66 -6.62
CA LEU A 180 10.82 -25.93 -5.48
C LEU A 180 9.61 -26.66 -4.89
N LEU A 181 8.69 -27.15 -5.72
CA LEU A 181 7.49 -27.89 -5.27
C LEU A 181 7.82 -29.24 -4.61
N ARG A 182 8.86 -29.94 -5.08
CA ARG A 182 9.35 -31.18 -4.46
C ARG A 182 9.97 -30.95 -3.08
N GLY A 183 10.38 -29.71 -2.77
CA GLY A 183 11.06 -29.38 -1.53
C GLY A 183 12.59 -29.46 -1.60
N ASP A 184 13.16 -29.51 -2.81
CA ASP A 184 14.61 -29.65 -3.01
C ASP A 184 15.41 -28.47 -2.41
N TYR A 185 14.74 -27.35 -2.13
CA TYR A 185 15.30 -26.12 -1.53
C TYR A 185 14.76 -25.82 -0.13
N GLY A 186 14.20 -26.82 0.57
CA GLY A 186 13.68 -26.67 1.93
C GLY A 186 12.22 -26.24 2.00
N GLU A 187 11.66 -26.36 3.20
CA GLU A 187 10.22 -26.22 3.43
C GLU A 187 9.72 -24.79 3.18
N ALA A 188 10.47 -23.78 3.61
CA ALA A 188 10.10 -22.38 3.37
C ALA A 188 9.95 -22.05 1.88
N SER A 189 10.90 -22.50 1.05
CA SER A 189 10.83 -22.31 -0.41
C SER A 189 9.72 -23.12 -1.06
N ARG A 190 9.41 -24.31 -0.52
CA ARG A 190 8.30 -25.16 -0.98
C ARG A 190 6.95 -24.50 -0.71
N VAL A 191 6.74 -24.00 0.50
CA VAL A 191 5.54 -23.24 0.86
C VAL A 191 5.42 -21.97 0.02
N ALA A 192 6.53 -21.23 -0.13
CA ALA A 192 6.57 -20.01 -0.94
C ALA A 192 6.18 -20.23 -2.40
N ILE A 193 6.65 -21.31 -3.06
CA ILE A 193 6.27 -21.56 -4.45
C ILE A 193 4.79 -21.95 -4.58
N ARG A 194 4.22 -22.65 -3.59
CA ARG A 194 2.77 -22.95 -3.56
C ARG A 194 1.95 -21.67 -3.49
N ILE A 195 2.34 -20.72 -2.64
CA ILE A 195 1.73 -19.38 -2.57
C ILE A 195 1.84 -18.64 -3.91
N VAL A 196 3.05 -18.61 -4.51
CA VAL A 196 3.27 -17.96 -5.81
C VAL A 196 2.39 -18.56 -6.91
N LEU A 197 2.19 -19.89 -6.92
CA LEU A 197 1.36 -20.57 -7.90
C LEU A 197 -0.14 -20.29 -7.70
N ARG A 198 -0.61 -20.28 -6.46
CA ARG A 198 -1.99 -19.86 -6.13
C ARG A 198 -2.25 -18.42 -6.59
N MET A 199 -1.30 -17.53 -6.35
CA MET A 199 -1.38 -16.15 -6.83
C MET A 199 -1.30 -16.06 -8.35
N ALA A 200 -0.48 -16.89 -9.01
CA ALA A 200 -0.45 -16.94 -10.47
C ALA A 200 -1.80 -17.39 -11.06
N HIS A 201 -2.44 -18.40 -10.45
CA HIS A 201 -3.78 -18.84 -10.84
C HIS A 201 -4.81 -17.70 -10.65
N LEU A 202 -4.82 -17.07 -9.47
CA LEU A 202 -5.68 -15.92 -9.18
C LEU A 202 -5.49 -14.80 -10.21
N LEU A 203 -4.24 -14.53 -10.58
CA LEU A 203 -3.90 -13.51 -11.56
C LEU A 203 -4.24 -13.89 -13.02
N GLY A 204 -4.61 -15.15 -13.29
CA GLY A 204 -4.79 -15.69 -14.64
C GLY A 204 -3.47 -15.89 -15.39
N ALA A 205 -2.34 -15.94 -14.69
CA ALA A 205 -1.02 -16.14 -15.27
C ALA A 205 -0.80 -17.61 -15.63
N THR A 206 -0.50 -17.89 -16.90
CA THR A 206 -0.25 -19.26 -17.38
C THR A 206 1.21 -19.70 -17.23
N ARG A 207 2.09 -18.83 -16.74
CA ARG A 207 3.52 -19.10 -16.51
C ARG A 207 4.04 -18.21 -15.37
N LEU A 208 5.12 -18.67 -14.73
CA LEU A 208 5.96 -17.83 -13.88
C LEU A 208 7.12 -17.23 -14.68
N MET A 209 7.78 -16.23 -14.10
CA MET A 209 8.97 -15.59 -14.65
C MET A 209 10.02 -15.35 -13.57
N ASP A 210 11.28 -15.21 -13.98
CA ASP A 210 12.36 -14.76 -13.11
C ASP A 210 12.25 -13.26 -12.85
N VAL A 211 12.56 -12.86 -11.63
CA VAL A 211 12.79 -11.46 -11.26
C VAL A 211 14.22 -11.30 -10.74
N THR A 212 14.77 -10.11 -10.94
CA THR A 212 16.19 -9.82 -10.70
C THR A 212 16.47 -9.36 -9.27
N GLN A 213 15.49 -8.75 -8.61
CA GLN A 213 15.58 -8.28 -7.24
C GLN A 213 14.20 -8.16 -6.59
N VAL A 214 14.18 -8.19 -5.26
CA VAL A 214 12.99 -8.00 -4.43
C VAL A 214 13.18 -6.85 -3.43
N HIS A 215 12.10 -6.12 -3.17
CA HIS A 215 11.98 -5.23 -2.01
C HIS A 215 10.77 -5.65 -1.19
N VAL A 216 11.03 -6.23 -0.01
CA VAL A 216 10.01 -6.81 0.87
C VAL A 216 9.35 -5.70 1.70
N ASP A 217 8.05 -5.53 1.51
CA ASP A 217 7.17 -4.63 2.25
C ASP A 217 6.74 -5.24 3.60
N GLY A 218 6.58 -6.58 3.67
CA GLY A 218 6.11 -7.33 4.84
C GLY A 218 6.96 -7.26 6.13
N CYS A 219 7.85 -6.27 6.24
CA CYS A 219 8.62 -5.89 7.42
C CYS A 219 7.87 -4.93 8.36
N VAL A 220 6.69 -4.47 7.97
CA VAL A 220 5.79 -3.67 8.81
C VAL A 220 5.15 -4.59 9.86
N TYR A 221 5.37 -4.28 11.14
CA TYR A 221 4.75 -5.01 12.24
C TYR A 221 3.30 -4.53 12.42
N THR A 222 2.33 -5.34 11.98
CA THR A 222 0.89 -5.08 12.15
C THR A 222 0.27 -5.89 13.29
N GLY A 223 1.06 -6.73 13.94
CA GLY A 223 0.65 -7.60 15.05
C GLY A 223 1.38 -8.95 15.06
N PRO A 224 1.15 -9.77 16.09
CA PRO A 224 1.83 -11.06 16.27
C PRO A 224 1.77 -12.01 15.07
N ALA A 225 0.74 -11.96 14.23
CA ALA A 225 0.60 -12.87 13.09
C ALA A 225 1.68 -12.63 12.03
N THR A 226 2.02 -11.36 11.77
CA THR A 226 3.07 -10.97 10.81
C THR A 226 4.44 -11.47 11.25
N LEU A 227 4.75 -11.35 12.55
CA LEU A 227 5.97 -11.90 13.15
C LEU A 227 5.98 -13.42 13.08
N ALA A 228 4.89 -14.08 13.47
CA ALA A 228 4.79 -15.53 13.45
C ALA A 228 5.04 -16.14 12.07
N LEU A 229 4.57 -15.48 11.00
CA LEU A 229 4.84 -15.91 9.63
C LEU A 229 6.33 -15.80 9.29
N ALA A 230 6.94 -14.63 9.55
CA ALA A 230 8.35 -14.39 9.23
C ALA A 230 9.27 -15.35 10.02
N GLU A 231 8.98 -15.59 11.29
CA GLU A 231 9.71 -16.55 12.12
C GLU A 231 9.51 -17.99 11.64
N ARG A 232 8.29 -18.38 11.25
CA ARG A 232 8.04 -19.71 10.71
C ARG A 232 8.79 -19.97 9.42
N LEU A 233 8.81 -18.99 8.50
CA LEU A 233 9.60 -19.08 7.27
C LEU A 233 11.11 -19.18 7.57
N ARG A 234 11.61 -18.41 8.54
CA ARG A 234 13.00 -18.50 9.03
C ARG A 234 13.30 -19.89 9.59
N ASP A 235 12.44 -20.39 10.47
CA ASP A 235 12.64 -21.65 11.20
C ASP A 235 12.50 -22.89 10.30
N TRP A 236 11.73 -22.77 9.21
CA TRP A 236 11.72 -23.71 8.08
C TRP A 236 12.95 -23.62 7.17
N GLY A 237 13.98 -22.88 7.58
CA GLY A 237 15.25 -22.77 6.89
C GLY A 237 15.24 -21.80 5.71
N GLY A 238 14.32 -20.83 5.69
CA GLY A 238 14.18 -19.86 4.60
C GLY A 238 15.49 -19.15 4.25
N LYS A 239 15.80 -19.10 2.95
CA LYS A 239 16.92 -18.34 2.39
C LYS A 239 16.49 -17.64 1.11
N VAL A 240 16.65 -16.33 1.06
CA VAL A 240 16.34 -15.55 -0.14
C VAL A 240 17.29 -15.96 -1.27
N ARG A 241 16.74 -16.19 -2.47
CA ARG A 241 17.45 -16.70 -3.64
C ARG A 241 18.06 -15.60 -4.51
N ILE A 242 17.51 -14.39 -4.41
CA ILE A 242 17.86 -13.23 -5.23
C ILE A 242 18.13 -11.99 -4.36
N PRO A 243 18.84 -10.97 -4.88
CA PRO A 243 19.07 -9.72 -4.14
C PRO A 243 17.78 -9.16 -3.55
N THR A 244 17.72 -9.12 -2.22
CA THR A 244 16.51 -8.74 -1.48
C THR A 244 16.83 -7.61 -0.51
N THR A 245 16.04 -6.55 -0.57
CA THR A 245 16.11 -5.39 0.34
C THR A 245 14.81 -5.31 1.15
N LEU A 246 14.85 -4.59 2.28
CA LEU A 246 13.74 -4.51 3.22
C LEU A 246 13.17 -3.10 3.30
N ASN A 247 11.84 -3.00 3.34
CA ASN A 247 11.09 -1.77 3.61
C ASN A 247 11.32 -1.30 5.06
N SER A 248 10.89 -0.09 5.39
CA SER A 248 10.91 0.45 6.74
C SER A 248 10.18 -0.47 7.73
N LEU A 249 10.75 -0.57 8.92
CA LEU A 249 10.16 -1.22 10.08
C LEU A 249 9.14 -0.31 10.76
N SER A 250 8.44 -0.84 11.76
CA SER A 250 7.56 -0.04 12.62
C SER A 250 8.30 0.75 13.70
N VAL A 251 9.63 0.63 13.78
CA VAL A 251 10.48 1.30 14.76
C VAL A 251 11.82 1.71 14.16
N ASP A 252 12.44 2.76 14.72
CA ASP A 252 13.86 3.02 14.50
C ASP A 252 14.67 1.92 15.22
N GLN A 253 15.15 0.93 14.47
CA GLN A 253 15.78 -0.28 15.03
C GLN A 253 16.89 0.05 16.04
N LYS A 254 17.63 1.13 15.82
CA LYS A 254 18.78 1.50 16.65
C LYS A 254 18.39 2.29 17.89
N ARG A 255 17.26 3.00 17.86
CA ARG A 255 16.93 4.03 18.87
C ARG A 255 15.58 3.87 19.53
N TRP A 256 14.76 2.90 19.16
CA TRP A 256 13.39 2.79 19.67
C TRP A 256 13.29 2.81 21.21
N ARG A 257 14.24 2.17 21.92
CA ARG A 257 14.32 2.21 23.38
C ARG A 257 14.56 3.63 23.93
N ALA A 258 15.50 4.36 23.32
CA ALA A 258 15.80 5.74 23.70
C ALA A 258 14.65 6.70 23.32
N LEU A 259 13.87 6.34 22.30
CA LEU A 259 12.67 7.05 21.88
C LEU A 259 11.45 6.74 22.76
N GLY A 260 11.58 5.85 23.76
CA GLY A 260 10.51 5.52 24.69
C GLY A 260 9.40 4.63 24.11
N VAL A 261 9.64 3.97 22.97
CA VAL A 261 8.69 3.02 22.39
C VAL A 261 8.46 1.85 23.36
N ASP A 262 7.21 1.40 23.47
CA ASP A 262 6.84 0.25 24.31
C ASP A 262 7.74 -0.96 24.03
N THR A 263 8.16 -1.64 25.10
CA THR A 263 9.13 -2.74 24.98
C THR A 263 8.56 -3.93 24.22
N THR A 264 7.30 -4.28 24.45
CA THR A 264 6.64 -5.41 23.78
C THR A 264 6.55 -5.14 22.27
N PHE A 265 6.08 -3.95 21.91
CA PHE A 265 5.98 -3.52 20.51
C PHE A 265 7.35 -3.42 19.84
N GLY A 266 8.31 -2.76 20.50
CA GLY A 266 9.65 -2.53 19.95
C GLY A 266 10.44 -3.81 19.75
N GLU A 267 10.36 -4.77 20.67
CA GLU A 267 11.00 -6.08 20.53
C GLU A 267 10.37 -6.91 19.42
N ALA A 268 9.04 -6.91 19.29
CA ALA A 268 8.36 -7.62 18.22
C ALA A 268 8.67 -7.05 16.83
N ALA A 269 8.70 -5.72 16.69
CA ALA A 269 9.04 -5.06 15.43
C ALA A 269 10.51 -5.28 15.03
N ASP A 270 11.44 -5.27 15.99
CA ASP A 270 12.85 -5.59 15.75
C ASP A 270 13.03 -7.08 15.38
N ALA A 271 12.34 -7.98 16.08
CA ALA A 271 12.36 -9.41 15.78
C ALA A 271 11.83 -9.72 14.36
N LEU A 272 10.81 -8.99 13.90
CA LEU A 272 10.30 -9.12 12.53
C LEU A 272 11.37 -8.76 11.50
N GLY A 273 12.01 -7.59 11.67
CA GLY A 273 13.14 -7.19 10.82
C GLY A 273 14.27 -8.22 10.86
N LYS A 274 14.60 -8.73 12.06
CA LYS A 274 15.62 -9.75 12.25
C LYS A 274 15.31 -11.04 11.50
N ALA A 275 14.07 -11.55 11.56
CA ALA A 275 13.67 -12.78 10.89
C ALA A 275 13.96 -12.74 9.39
N TYR A 276 13.64 -11.63 8.71
CA TYR A 276 13.98 -11.46 7.29
C TYR A 276 15.49 -11.35 7.04
N THR A 277 16.24 -10.68 7.92
CA THR A 277 17.71 -10.62 7.79
C THR A 277 18.38 -11.97 8.01
N ASP A 278 17.85 -12.81 8.91
CA ASP A 278 18.34 -14.19 9.14
C ASP A 278 18.10 -15.08 7.91
N MET A 279 17.08 -14.78 7.11
CA MET A 279 16.84 -15.38 5.80
C MET A 279 17.74 -14.82 4.68
N GLY A 280 18.57 -13.81 4.96
CA GLY A 280 19.57 -13.28 4.03
C GLY A 280 19.18 -11.98 3.32
N ALA A 281 18.07 -11.35 3.70
CA ALA A 281 17.70 -10.04 3.15
C ALA A 281 18.60 -8.91 3.70
N ARG A 282 18.84 -7.87 2.90
CA ARG A 282 19.68 -6.73 3.28
C ARG A 282 18.87 -5.74 4.14
N PRO A 283 19.37 -5.34 5.32
CA PRO A 283 18.67 -4.45 6.26
C PRO A 283 18.74 -2.98 5.83
N THR A 284 18.13 -2.67 4.68
CA THR A 284 18.07 -1.31 4.10
C THR A 284 17.04 -0.42 4.79
N PHE A 285 15.97 -1.02 5.31
CA PHE A 285 14.86 -0.42 6.05
C PHE A 285 14.41 0.94 5.49
N THR A 286 13.90 0.94 4.26
CA THR A 286 13.45 2.17 3.61
C THR A 286 12.25 1.96 2.70
N CYS A 287 11.25 2.83 2.82
CA CYS A 287 10.08 2.88 1.91
C CYS A 287 10.36 3.55 0.57
N ALA A 288 11.59 4.02 0.37
CA ALA A 288 12.06 4.63 -0.86
C ALA A 288 13.26 3.86 -1.45
N PRO A 289 13.10 2.58 -1.86
CA PRO A 289 14.20 1.76 -2.38
C PRO A 289 14.79 2.30 -3.69
N TYR A 290 14.05 3.12 -4.43
CA TYR A 290 14.55 3.85 -5.62
C TYR A 290 15.61 4.91 -5.29
N GLN A 291 15.89 5.19 -4.01
CA GLN A 291 17.01 6.03 -3.57
C GLN A 291 18.25 5.21 -3.20
N LEU A 292 18.19 3.87 -3.29
CA LEU A 292 19.33 2.99 -3.08
C LEU A 292 20.16 2.90 -4.36
N GLU A 293 21.45 2.59 -4.21
CA GLU A 293 22.35 2.33 -5.36
C GLU A 293 21.86 1.17 -6.24
N SER A 294 21.13 0.21 -5.65
CA SER A 294 20.55 -0.93 -6.36
C SER A 294 19.24 -0.63 -7.10
N ALA A 295 18.85 0.65 -7.22
CA ALA A 295 17.64 1.02 -7.95
C ALA A 295 17.63 0.40 -9.36
N PRO A 296 16.48 -0.18 -9.78
CA PRO A 296 16.36 -0.92 -11.02
C PRO A 296 16.42 -0.01 -12.23
N LYS A 297 16.73 -0.61 -13.38
CA LYS A 297 16.83 0.08 -14.67
C LYS A 297 15.57 -0.10 -15.51
N LEU A 298 15.45 0.73 -16.55
CA LEU A 298 14.37 0.65 -17.54
C LEU A 298 14.23 -0.78 -18.09
N GLY A 299 13.02 -1.33 -18.01
CA GLY A 299 12.66 -2.68 -18.48
C GLY A 299 13.02 -3.83 -17.54
N GLU A 300 13.74 -3.58 -16.44
CA GLU A 300 14.14 -4.61 -15.48
C GLU A 300 12.92 -5.23 -14.79
N GLN A 301 12.88 -6.57 -14.73
CA GLN A 301 11.81 -7.32 -14.09
C GLN A 301 12.15 -7.52 -12.61
N ILE A 302 11.36 -6.92 -11.72
CA ILE A 302 11.60 -6.91 -10.27
C ILE A 302 10.32 -7.28 -9.50
N ALA A 303 10.45 -7.52 -8.20
CA ALA A 303 9.30 -7.66 -7.31
C ALA A 303 9.42 -6.72 -6.12
N TRP A 304 8.87 -5.51 -6.28
CA TRP A 304 8.72 -4.56 -5.18
C TRP A 304 7.26 -4.55 -4.75
N ALA A 305 7.00 -4.59 -3.43
CA ALA A 305 5.63 -4.60 -2.90
C ALA A 305 5.16 -3.22 -2.39
N GLU A 306 6.03 -2.44 -1.76
CA GLU A 306 5.65 -1.13 -1.20
C GLU A 306 5.00 -0.22 -2.26
N SER A 307 3.75 0.16 -2.00
CA SER A 307 2.86 0.88 -2.93
C SER A 307 3.50 2.10 -3.63
N ASN A 308 4.21 2.96 -2.88
CA ASN A 308 4.86 4.12 -3.48
C ASN A 308 6.07 3.71 -4.35
N ALA A 309 6.80 2.68 -3.93
CA ALA A 309 7.95 2.15 -4.65
C ALA A 309 7.53 1.43 -5.93
N VAL A 310 6.40 0.71 -5.93
CA VAL A 310 5.80 0.07 -7.11
C VAL A 310 5.50 1.10 -8.19
N VAL A 311 4.74 2.14 -7.82
CA VAL A 311 4.37 3.19 -8.77
C VAL A 311 5.61 3.93 -9.29
N TYR A 312 6.57 4.23 -8.41
CA TYR A 312 7.81 4.88 -8.83
C TYR A 312 8.65 3.99 -9.77
N ALA A 313 8.80 2.71 -9.46
CA ALA A 313 9.54 1.77 -10.28
C ALA A 313 8.91 1.64 -11.68
N ASN A 314 7.59 1.48 -11.74
CA ASN A 314 6.88 1.37 -13.01
C ASN A 314 6.89 2.67 -13.82
N SER A 315 6.57 3.80 -13.19
CA SER A 315 6.33 5.06 -13.90
C SER A 315 7.59 5.89 -14.11
N VAL A 316 8.49 5.95 -13.13
CA VAL A 316 9.63 6.88 -13.16
C VAL A 316 10.90 6.17 -13.63
N LEU A 317 11.15 4.95 -13.14
CA LEU A 317 12.31 4.16 -13.57
C LEU A 317 12.02 3.35 -14.86
N GLY A 318 10.75 3.07 -15.14
CA GLY A 318 10.34 2.17 -16.23
C GLY A 318 10.72 0.71 -16.00
N ALA A 319 11.06 0.35 -14.76
CA ALA A 319 11.15 -1.04 -14.33
C ALA A 319 9.76 -1.67 -14.31
N ARG A 320 9.69 -2.99 -14.11
CA ARG A 320 8.46 -3.76 -14.26
C ARG A 320 8.19 -4.57 -13.01
N THR A 321 7.14 -4.20 -12.28
CA THR A 321 6.66 -4.88 -11.07
C THR A 321 5.16 -4.79 -10.97
N MET A 322 4.51 -5.83 -10.44
CA MET A 322 3.12 -5.71 -10.00
C MET A 322 3.05 -5.00 -8.65
N LYS A 323 1.84 -4.57 -8.28
CA LYS A 323 1.54 -4.15 -6.91
C LYS A 323 1.35 -5.40 -6.06
N TYR A 324 2.46 -6.04 -5.70
CA TYR A 324 2.46 -7.29 -4.94
C TYR A 324 1.94 -7.05 -3.51
N PRO A 325 1.02 -7.89 -2.99
CA PRO A 325 0.64 -7.81 -1.60
C PRO A 325 1.77 -8.29 -0.70
N ASP A 326 1.76 -7.84 0.57
CA ASP A 326 2.73 -8.31 1.56
C ASP A 326 2.62 -9.83 1.69
N PHE A 327 3.76 -10.49 1.94
CA PHE A 327 3.97 -11.95 2.00
C PHE A 327 4.21 -12.63 0.64
N LEU A 328 3.66 -12.09 -0.45
CA LEU A 328 3.99 -12.60 -1.79
C LEU A 328 5.39 -12.16 -2.19
N ASP A 329 5.82 -10.97 -1.77
CA ASP A 329 7.17 -10.46 -1.93
C ASP A 329 8.25 -11.37 -1.34
N ILE A 330 8.15 -11.78 -0.07
CA ILE A 330 9.09 -12.75 0.53
C ILE A 330 8.98 -14.11 -0.14
N SER A 331 7.77 -14.53 -0.55
CA SER A 331 7.60 -15.78 -1.30
C SER A 331 8.34 -15.74 -2.64
N ILE A 332 8.30 -14.59 -3.33
CA ILE A 332 9.08 -14.35 -4.55
C ILE A 332 10.58 -14.29 -4.23
N ALA A 333 11.01 -13.70 -3.11
CA ALA A 333 12.41 -13.67 -2.71
C ALA A 333 12.98 -15.08 -2.42
N LEU A 334 12.21 -15.94 -1.75
CA LEU A 334 12.58 -17.32 -1.41
C LEU A 334 12.63 -18.25 -2.64
N THR A 335 11.92 -17.90 -3.72
CA THR A 335 11.82 -18.73 -4.93
C THR A 335 12.62 -18.16 -6.10
N GLY A 336 12.77 -16.84 -6.19
CA GLY A 336 13.22 -16.10 -7.37
C GLY A 336 12.14 -15.99 -8.47
N ARG A 337 10.90 -16.42 -8.19
CA ARG A 337 9.86 -16.66 -9.19
C ARG A 337 8.63 -15.82 -8.90
N ALA A 338 8.12 -15.14 -9.91
CA ALA A 338 6.92 -14.32 -9.82
C ALA A 338 5.89 -14.67 -10.89
N PRO A 339 4.58 -14.45 -10.66
CA PRO A 339 3.57 -14.62 -11.70
C PRO A 339 3.83 -13.72 -12.91
N ARG A 340 3.81 -14.29 -14.11
CA ARG A 340 3.95 -13.51 -15.34
C ARG A 340 2.61 -12.89 -15.73
N GLY A 341 2.29 -11.75 -15.13
CA GLY A 341 1.04 -11.04 -15.38
C GLY A 341 1.15 -9.53 -15.15
N GLY A 342 0.00 -8.85 -15.24
CA GLY A 342 -0.11 -7.42 -14.92
C GLY A 342 0.93 -6.56 -15.65
N PRO A 343 1.47 -5.49 -15.02
CA PRO A 343 2.44 -4.56 -15.61
C PRO A 343 3.84 -5.15 -15.92
N HIS A 344 4.08 -6.45 -15.71
CA HIS A 344 5.24 -7.12 -16.32
C HIS A 344 5.12 -7.21 -17.84
N LEU A 345 3.89 -7.28 -18.35
CA LEU A 345 3.56 -7.36 -19.76
C LEU A 345 3.29 -5.96 -20.31
N GLY A 346 3.93 -5.61 -21.44
CA GLY A 346 3.78 -4.28 -22.05
C GLY A 346 2.34 -3.92 -22.40
N ILE A 347 1.55 -4.90 -22.85
CA ILE A 347 0.14 -4.70 -23.20
C ILE A 347 -0.74 -4.27 -22.01
N ASN A 348 -0.33 -4.57 -20.78
CA ASN A 348 -1.07 -4.21 -19.56
C ASN A 348 -0.58 -2.88 -18.95
N ARG A 349 0.24 -2.12 -19.66
CA ARG A 349 0.79 -0.84 -19.20
C ARG A 349 0.20 0.36 -19.93
N VAL A 350 -0.78 0.13 -20.82
CA VAL A 350 -1.46 1.20 -21.56
C VAL A 350 -2.45 1.94 -20.66
N ALA A 351 -2.53 3.25 -20.83
CA ALA A 351 -3.41 4.13 -20.09
C ALA A 351 -4.81 4.18 -20.70
N SER A 352 -5.83 3.96 -19.89
CA SER A 352 -7.24 4.05 -20.30
C SER A 352 -7.95 5.30 -19.71
N VAL A 353 -7.21 6.18 -19.05
CA VAL A 353 -7.68 7.47 -18.54
C VAL A 353 -6.69 8.56 -18.96
N CYS A 354 -7.13 9.53 -19.76
CA CYS A 354 -6.32 10.66 -20.19
C CYS A 354 -6.71 11.92 -19.39
N VAL A 355 -5.82 12.35 -18.50
CA VAL A 355 -5.98 13.54 -17.66
C VAL A 355 -5.22 14.71 -18.28
N ARG A 356 -5.96 15.70 -18.77
CA ARG A 356 -5.37 16.92 -19.35
C ARG A 356 -5.34 18.03 -18.31
N VAL A 357 -4.16 18.34 -17.78
CA VAL A 357 -3.98 19.48 -16.87
C VAL A 357 -3.89 20.76 -17.69
N VAL A 358 -4.75 21.74 -17.41
CA VAL A 358 -4.85 23.00 -18.17
C VAL A 358 -4.74 24.22 -17.27
N GLY A 359 -4.38 25.38 -17.85
CA GLY A 359 -4.29 26.65 -17.11
C GLY A 359 -3.01 26.81 -16.28
N LEU A 360 -1.96 26.05 -16.60
CA LEU A 360 -0.67 26.15 -15.92
C LEU A 360 0.16 27.34 -16.43
N GLU A 361 -0.05 27.72 -17.69
CA GLU A 361 0.55 28.86 -18.38
C GLU A 361 0.27 30.21 -17.69
N ASP A 362 -0.85 30.31 -16.96
CA ASP A 362 -1.29 31.54 -16.28
C ASP A 362 -0.77 31.65 -14.84
N THR A 363 0.01 30.67 -14.37
CA THR A 363 0.40 30.51 -12.97
C THR A 363 1.79 31.09 -12.67
N THR A 364 1.90 31.86 -11.59
CA THR A 364 3.18 32.37 -11.09
C THR A 364 3.78 31.40 -10.07
N SER A 365 4.63 30.49 -10.54
CA SER A 365 5.41 29.50 -9.76
C SER A 365 4.59 28.52 -8.92
N LEU A 366 4.61 27.25 -9.31
CA LEU A 366 4.14 26.14 -8.47
C LEU A 366 5.15 25.88 -7.35
N ASP A 367 4.68 25.55 -6.15
CA ASP A 367 5.52 25.05 -5.06
C ASP A 367 5.46 23.53 -4.97
N ASP A 368 6.23 22.95 -4.04
CA ASP A 368 6.34 21.50 -3.88
C ASP A 368 5.11 20.83 -3.23
N SER A 369 4.06 21.59 -2.92
CA SER A 369 2.76 21.03 -2.54
C SER A 369 1.91 20.64 -3.75
N PHE A 370 2.22 21.17 -4.95
CA PHE A 370 1.46 20.88 -6.17
C PHE A 370 1.57 19.42 -6.63
N PRO A 371 2.76 18.80 -6.78
CA PRO A 371 2.86 17.41 -7.25
C PRO A 371 2.10 16.38 -6.41
N PRO A 372 2.24 16.33 -5.07
CA PRO A 372 1.47 15.39 -4.26
C PRO A 372 -0.03 15.67 -4.29
N LEU A 373 -0.46 16.94 -4.36
CA LEU A 373 -1.88 17.26 -4.44
C LEU A 373 -2.50 16.81 -5.76
N LEU A 374 -1.80 17.05 -6.88
CA LEU A 374 -2.23 16.58 -8.20
C LEU A 374 -2.25 15.05 -8.25
N GLY A 375 -1.22 14.38 -7.72
CA GLY A 375 -1.16 12.91 -7.67
C GLY A 375 -2.34 12.32 -6.90
N TYR A 376 -2.67 12.89 -5.75
CA TYR A 376 -3.85 12.50 -4.98
C TYR A 376 -5.15 12.70 -5.77
N TYR A 377 -5.35 13.86 -6.40
CA TYR A 377 -6.54 14.14 -7.21
C TYR A 377 -6.67 13.20 -8.42
N VAL A 378 -5.59 12.98 -9.16
CA VAL A 378 -5.56 12.01 -10.28
C VAL A 378 -5.90 10.61 -9.80
N GLY A 379 -5.46 10.22 -8.61
CA GLY A 379 -5.82 8.95 -8.00
C GLY A 379 -7.33 8.80 -7.80
N THR A 380 -8.06 9.89 -7.48
CA THR A 380 -9.53 9.85 -7.36
C THR A 380 -10.24 9.66 -8.70
N LEU A 381 -9.63 10.07 -9.80
CA LEU A 381 -10.17 9.89 -11.16
C LEU A 381 -9.88 8.50 -11.73
N SER A 382 -8.86 7.82 -11.18
CA SER A 382 -8.28 6.62 -11.74
C SER A 382 -8.18 5.52 -10.67
N THR A 383 -9.33 4.96 -10.27
CA THR A 383 -9.45 3.98 -9.18
C THR A 383 -8.49 2.80 -9.39
N SER A 384 -8.68 2.01 -10.45
CA SER A 384 -7.81 0.86 -10.79
C SER A 384 -7.19 0.95 -12.19
N ARG A 385 -7.62 1.94 -12.98
CA ARG A 385 -7.18 2.16 -14.36
C ARG A 385 -5.86 2.92 -14.38
N ILE A 386 -4.99 2.66 -15.36
CA ILE A 386 -3.74 3.41 -15.52
C ILE A 386 -4.06 4.77 -16.17
N PRO A 387 -3.69 5.91 -15.55
CA PRO A 387 -3.84 7.22 -16.16
C PRO A 387 -2.59 7.62 -16.96
N VAL A 388 -2.80 8.44 -17.99
CA VAL A 388 -1.78 9.26 -18.64
C VAL A 388 -2.10 10.73 -18.41
N ILE A 389 -1.11 11.49 -17.98
CA ILE A 389 -1.24 12.91 -17.67
C ILE A 389 -0.53 13.73 -18.76
N THR A 390 -1.21 14.76 -19.25
CA THR A 390 -0.65 15.77 -20.18
C THR A 390 -0.75 17.17 -19.58
N GLY A 391 -0.01 18.12 -20.14
CA GLY A 391 0.03 19.53 -19.70
C GLY A 391 1.16 19.84 -18.70
N LEU A 392 1.90 18.82 -18.25
CA LEU A 392 3.02 18.97 -17.31
C LEU A 392 4.40 19.03 -17.99
N GLU A 393 4.45 18.85 -19.31
CA GLU A 393 5.66 18.59 -20.10
C GLU A 393 6.74 19.68 -19.91
N LYS A 394 6.30 20.92 -19.67
CA LYS A 394 7.18 22.10 -19.56
C LYS A 394 7.57 22.45 -18.12
N LEU A 395 7.04 21.75 -17.11
CA LEU A 395 7.25 22.11 -15.70
C LEU A 395 8.62 21.71 -15.16
N GLY A 396 9.35 20.80 -15.83
CA GLY A 396 10.66 20.34 -15.38
C GLY A 396 10.60 19.63 -14.01
N LEU A 397 9.59 18.77 -13.81
CA LEU A 397 9.38 18.04 -12.56
C LEU A 397 10.64 17.22 -12.19
N SER A 398 11.09 17.39 -10.96
CA SER A 398 12.22 16.63 -10.41
C SER A 398 11.81 15.21 -10.01
N THR A 399 12.81 14.37 -9.72
CA THR A 399 12.58 13.02 -9.18
C THR A 399 11.87 13.04 -7.82
N ASP A 400 12.07 14.08 -7.01
CA ASP A 400 11.35 14.29 -5.74
C ASP A 400 9.88 14.67 -5.99
N ASP A 401 9.60 15.46 -7.03
CA ASP A 401 8.22 15.83 -7.41
C ASP A 401 7.44 14.60 -7.89
N LEU A 402 8.07 13.77 -8.73
CA LEU A 402 7.49 12.50 -9.20
C LEU A 402 7.30 11.50 -8.07
N LYS A 403 8.21 11.49 -7.08
CA LYS A 403 8.07 10.70 -5.85
C LYS A 403 6.86 11.15 -5.05
N ALA A 404 6.71 12.45 -4.81
CA ALA A 404 5.60 13.02 -4.05
C ALA A 404 4.26 12.78 -4.76
N PHE A 405 4.20 13.00 -6.09
CA PHE A 405 3.05 12.68 -6.93
C PHE A 405 2.68 11.20 -6.82
N GLY A 406 3.63 10.30 -7.05
CA GLY A 406 3.38 8.86 -7.09
C GLY A 406 2.94 8.29 -5.76
N ALA A 407 3.53 8.76 -4.65
CA ALA A 407 3.13 8.34 -3.31
C ALA A 407 1.69 8.75 -2.97
N ALA A 408 1.30 9.98 -3.31
CA ALA A 408 -0.05 10.47 -3.07
C ALA A 408 -1.08 9.79 -4.00
N PHE A 409 -0.72 9.52 -5.25
CA PHE A 409 -1.51 8.73 -6.19
C PHE A 409 -1.78 7.31 -5.66
N ALA A 410 -0.72 6.59 -5.26
CA ALA A 410 -0.80 5.22 -4.76
C ALA A 410 -1.58 5.08 -3.44
N THR A 411 -1.84 6.19 -2.75
CA THR A 411 -2.61 6.22 -1.50
C THR A 411 -4.10 5.98 -1.75
N ILE A 412 -4.64 6.51 -2.85
CA ILE A 412 -6.09 6.46 -3.15
C ILE A 412 -6.43 5.63 -4.39
N SER A 413 -5.44 5.31 -5.23
CA SER A 413 -5.58 4.46 -6.41
C SER A 413 -4.96 3.08 -6.20
N SER A 414 -5.61 2.05 -6.75
CA SER A 414 -5.07 0.69 -6.88
C SER A 414 -4.28 0.47 -8.17
N ALA A 415 -4.26 1.44 -9.10
CA ALA A 415 -3.49 1.33 -10.33
C ALA A 415 -1.99 1.23 -10.03
N PRO A 416 -1.25 0.31 -10.69
CA PRO A 416 0.15 0.03 -10.34
C PRO A 416 1.13 1.06 -10.90
N MET A 417 0.65 2.00 -11.72
CA MET A 417 1.46 3.00 -12.41
C MET A 417 0.60 4.13 -12.99
N PHE A 418 1.26 5.22 -13.35
CA PHE A 418 0.78 6.31 -14.19
C PHE A 418 1.79 6.61 -15.31
N HIS A 419 1.38 7.37 -16.32
CA HIS A 419 2.27 7.97 -17.32
C HIS A 419 2.17 9.49 -17.25
N ILE A 420 3.28 10.20 -17.49
CA ILE A 420 3.28 11.64 -17.74
C ILE A 420 4.00 11.88 -19.06
N VAL A 421 3.28 12.43 -20.03
CA VAL A 421 3.81 12.62 -21.39
C VAL A 421 5.08 13.47 -21.34
N GLY A 422 6.10 13.06 -22.09
CA GLY A 422 7.39 13.73 -22.17
C GLY A 422 8.28 13.62 -20.91
N ILE A 423 7.78 13.03 -19.80
CA ILE A 423 8.51 12.92 -18.53
C ILE A 423 8.78 11.46 -18.17
N THR A 424 7.76 10.60 -18.15
CA THR A 424 7.95 9.18 -17.85
C THR A 424 8.53 8.43 -19.07
N PRO A 425 9.48 7.50 -18.89
CA PRO A 425 10.27 6.91 -19.98
C PRO A 425 9.44 6.15 -21.02
N GLU A 426 8.29 5.59 -20.64
CA GLU A 426 7.42 4.85 -21.56
C GLU A 426 6.45 5.75 -22.34
N ALA A 427 6.31 7.04 -21.98
CA ALA A 427 5.37 7.98 -22.58
C ALA A 427 6.06 9.17 -23.27
N PRO A 428 6.90 8.95 -24.31
CA PRO A 428 7.47 10.06 -25.06
C PRO A 428 6.39 10.90 -25.76
N THR A 429 5.29 10.27 -26.18
CA THR A 429 4.09 10.92 -26.70
C THR A 429 2.84 10.28 -26.09
N LEU A 430 1.70 10.97 -26.19
CA LEU A 430 0.42 10.46 -25.71
C LEU A 430 0.01 9.17 -26.43
N GLU A 431 0.17 9.12 -27.75
CA GLU A 431 -0.24 8.01 -28.61
C GLU A 431 0.51 6.72 -28.31
N THR A 432 1.72 6.82 -27.73
CA THR A 432 2.56 5.65 -27.43
C THR A 432 1.98 4.79 -26.31
N VAL A 433 1.22 5.40 -25.39
CA VAL A 433 0.75 4.73 -24.16
C VAL A 433 -0.76 4.70 -24.03
N LEU A 434 -1.51 5.33 -24.93
CA LEU A 434 -2.96 5.42 -24.83
C LEU A 434 -3.64 4.13 -25.33
N ALA A 435 -4.57 3.61 -24.53
CA ALA A 435 -5.41 2.49 -24.92
C ALA A 435 -6.38 2.91 -26.04
N PRO A 436 -6.84 1.98 -26.90
CA PRO A 436 -7.83 2.27 -27.93
C PRO A 436 -9.14 2.84 -27.37
N GLU A 437 -9.59 2.29 -26.24
CA GLU A 437 -10.72 2.80 -25.47
C GLU A 437 -10.21 3.50 -24.22
N PHE A 438 -10.47 4.81 -24.12
CA PHE A 438 -10.06 5.61 -22.97
C PHE A 438 -11.10 6.66 -22.62
N THR A 439 -11.15 7.04 -21.34
CA THR A 439 -11.91 8.21 -20.88
C THR A 439 -10.97 9.40 -20.84
N SER A 440 -11.48 10.62 -21.10
CA SER A 440 -10.67 11.82 -20.96
C SER A 440 -11.32 12.88 -20.08
N VAL A 441 -10.50 13.49 -19.22
CA VAL A 441 -10.93 14.47 -18.21
C VAL A 441 -9.98 15.67 -18.28
N GLU A 442 -10.54 16.87 -18.32
CA GLU A 442 -9.79 18.12 -18.15
C GLU A 442 -9.73 18.48 -16.66
N VAL A 443 -8.55 18.89 -16.19
CA VAL A 443 -8.31 19.23 -14.78
C VAL A 443 -7.68 20.62 -14.70
N LYS A 444 -8.34 21.50 -13.95
CA LYS A 444 -7.88 22.86 -13.63
C LYS A 444 -7.31 22.89 -12.22
N LEU A 445 -6.47 23.90 -11.94
CA LEU A 445 -5.91 24.09 -10.59
C LEU A 445 -6.99 24.27 -9.52
N SER A 446 -8.12 24.90 -9.87
CA SER A 446 -9.28 25.05 -8.97
C SER A 446 -9.86 23.72 -8.51
N ASP A 447 -9.79 22.68 -9.35
CA ASP A 447 -10.40 21.37 -9.05
C ASP A 447 -9.65 20.64 -7.93
N LEU A 448 -8.37 20.97 -7.74
CA LEU A 448 -7.55 20.42 -6.66
C LEU A 448 -7.98 20.92 -5.27
N GLY A 449 -8.84 21.94 -5.20
CA GLY A 449 -9.24 22.60 -3.95
C GLY A 449 -9.97 21.66 -3.00
N ILE A 450 -10.78 20.75 -3.54
CA ILE A 450 -11.49 19.73 -2.77
C ILE A 450 -10.48 18.79 -2.07
N CYS A 451 -9.39 18.45 -2.75
CA CYS A 451 -8.35 17.60 -2.15
C CYS A 451 -7.52 18.37 -1.13
N TRP A 452 -7.25 19.67 -1.36
CA TRP A 452 -6.57 20.52 -0.39
C TRP A 452 -7.34 20.58 0.92
N ASP A 453 -8.64 20.84 0.84
CA ASP A 453 -9.53 20.93 2.00
C ASP A 453 -9.65 19.58 2.72
N LYS A 454 -9.62 18.46 1.97
CA LYS A 454 -9.65 17.11 2.55
C LYS A 454 -8.36 16.75 3.29
N LEU A 455 -7.19 17.13 2.76
CA LEU A 455 -5.88 16.83 3.37
C LEU A 455 -5.55 17.76 4.55
N ASN A 456 -6.24 18.91 4.65
CA ASN A 456 -6.20 19.82 5.78
C ASN A 456 -7.41 19.58 6.72
N SER A 457 -7.35 18.49 7.49
CA SER A 457 -8.42 18.06 8.39
C SER A 457 -8.42 18.74 9.77
N ALA A 458 -7.33 19.41 10.15
CA ALA A 458 -7.24 20.10 11.42
C ALA A 458 -8.19 21.31 11.50
N PRO A 459 -8.83 21.60 12.66
CA PRO A 459 -9.64 22.80 12.84
C PRO A 459 -8.85 24.08 12.60
N ALA A 460 -9.48 25.11 12.04
CA ALA A 460 -8.81 26.38 11.76
C ALA A 460 -8.12 26.99 12.98
N SER A 461 -6.95 27.59 12.76
CA SER A 461 -6.14 28.30 13.76
C SER A 461 -5.73 27.48 14.99
N GLN A 462 -5.69 26.15 14.89
CA GLN A 462 -5.06 25.35 15.94
C GLN A 462 -3.54 25.51 15.91
N PRO A 463 -2.87 25.66 17.08
CA PRO A 463 -1.42 25.68 17.14
C PRO A 463 -0.84 24.39 16.57
N ILE A 464 0.32 24.50 15.91
CA ILE A 464 1.10 23.35 15.44
C ILE A 464 1.91 22.78 16.61
N ASP A 465 1.85 21.46 16.79
CA ASP A 465 2.66 20.74 17.79
C ASP A 465 3.82 19.96 17.15
N LEU A 466 3.61 19.42 15.95
CA LEU A 466 4.59 18.60 15.25
C LEU A 466 4.63 18.90 13.74
N VAL A 467 5.84 19.06 13.22
CA VAL A 467 6.15 19.06 11.79
C VAL A 467 6.71 17.70 11.43
N SER A 468 6.04 17.01 10.51
CA SER A 468 6.29 15.62 10.11
C SER A 468 6.72 15.55 8.64
N LEU A 469 7.97 15.21 8.38
CA LEU A 469 8.56 15.19 7.03
C LEU A 469 9.18 13.81 6.71
N GLY A 470 9.18 13.39 5.45
CA GLY A 470 9.81 12.12 5.05
C GLY A 470 8.86 10.94 4.79
N ASN A 471 7.69 11.20 4.21
CA ASN A 471 6.77 10.15 3.77
C ASN A 471 6.40 10.30 2.27
N PRO A 472 7.05 9.58 1.34
CA PRO A 472 8.12 8.60 1.54
C PRO A 472 9.42 9.21 2.05
N HIS A 473 10.35 8.36 2.51
CA HIS A 473 11.63 8.77 3.09
C HIS A 473 12.32 9.88 2.29
N PHE A 474 12.83 10.88 3.04
CA PHE A 474 13.49 12.03 2.46
C PHE A 474 14.73 11.63 1.64
N SER A 475 14.89 12.30 0.51
CA SER A 475 16.08 12.24 -0.34
C SER A 475 17.16 13.22 0.14
N LEU A 476 18.37 13.05 -0.38
CA LEU A 476 19.47 13.97 -0.09
C LEU A 476 19.20 15.40 -0.60
N SER A 477 18.47 15.54 -1.71
CA SER A 477 18.07 16.84 -2.26
C SER A 477 17.04 17.53 -1.37
N GLU A 478 16.06 16.80 -0.83
CA GLU A 478 15.10 17.35 0.15
C GLU A 478 15.79 17.75 1.45
N MET A 479 16.72 16.92 1.97
CA MET A 479 17.54 17.29 3.12
C MET A 479 18.27 18.61 2.90
N ARG A 480 18.84 18.82 1.72
CA ARG A 480 19.52 20.08 1.35
C ARG A 480 18.55 21.25 1.25
N LYS A 481 17.37 21.05 0.65
CA LYS A 481 16.31 22.08 0.57
C LYS A 481 15.86 22.49 1.97
N LEU A 482 15.57 21.52 2.85
CA LEU A 482 15.18 21.77 4.23
C LEU A 482 16.27 22.53 5.00
N ALA A 483 17.53 22.08 4.91
CA ALA A 483 18.65 22.74 5.59
C ALA A 483 18.81 24.20 5.14
N ASN A 484 18.61 24.49 3.84
CA ASN A 484 18.62 25.85 3.32
C ASN A 484 17.46 26.69 3.87
N LEU A 485 16.24 26.13 3.94
CA LEU A 485 15.06 26.82 4.48
C LEU A 485 15.19 27.10 5.98
N CYS A 486 15.88 26.24 6.73
CA CYS A 486 16.12 26.40 8.16
C CYS A 486 17.27 27.35 8.51
N ARG A 487 18.14 27.70 7.54
CA ARG A 487 19.38 28.45 7.80
C ARG A 487 19.09 29.82 8.43
N GLY A 488 19.70 30.08 9.59
CA GLY A 488 19.58 31.35 10.31
C GLY A 488 18.21 31.59 10.95
N ARG A 489 17.37 30.55 11.02
CA ARG A 489 16.05 30.59 11.65
C ARG A 489 16.04 29.77 12.92
N GLN A 490 15.00 29.94 13.73
CA GLN A 490 14.79 29.18 14.95
C GLN A 490 13.33 28.69 15.00
N LYS A 491 13.14 27.41 15.28
CA LYS A 491 11.79 26.86 15.50
C LYS A 491 11.19 27.37 16.81
N ALA A 492 9.86 27.45 16.89
CA ALA A 492 9.17 27.69 18.14
C ALA A 492 9.46 26.56 19.14
N ALA A 493 9.67 26.91 20.41
CA ALA A 493 10.06 25.95 21.45
C ALA A 493 9.08 24.79 21.60
N ARG A 494 7.77 25.05 21.42
CA ARG A 494 6.70 24.05 21.53
C ARG A 494 6.62 23.08 20.34
N VAL A 495 7.17 23.45 19.18
CA VAL A 495 6.99 22.67 17.94
C VAL A 495 8.10 21.65 17.83
N SER A 496 7.74 20.38 17.72
CA SER A 496 8.67 19.31 17.35
C SER A 496 8.83 19.29 15.82
N VAL A 497 10.04 19.03 15.32
CA VAL A 497 10.30 18.87 13.89
C VAL A 497 11.02 17.56 13.69
N ILE A 498 10.38 16.62 13.00
CA ILE A 498 10.90 15.26 12.82
C ILE A 498 10.94 14.93 11.33
N VAL A 499 12.07 14.37 10.87
CA VAL A 499 12.28 13.93 9.49
C VAL A 499 12.63 12.45 9.47
N THR A 500 11.93 11.64 8.68
CA THR A 500 12.27 10.22 8.43
C THR A 500 13.06 10.07 7.13
N CYS A 501 14.16 9.32 7.15
CA CYS A 501 14.95 9.00 5.97
C CYS A 501 15.59 7.61 6.02
N GLY A 502 16.03 7.09 4.87
CA GLY A 502 16.75 5.82 4.81
C GLY A 502 18.19 5.93 5.32
N ARG A 503 18.75 4.84 5.84
CA ARG A 503 20.14 4.76 6.35
C ARG A 503 21.19 5.30 5.36
N SER A 504 21.01 4.99 4.08
CA SER A 504 21.86 5.48 2.97
C SER A 504 21.87 7.01 2.90
N VAL A 505 20.68 7.63 2.87
CA VAL A 505 20.52 9.08 2.77
C VAL A 505 21.04 9.77 4.03
N HIS A 506 20.76 9.22 5.21
CA HIS A 506 21.31 9.74 6.46
C HIS A 506 22.83 9.87 6.41
N LYS A 507 23.53 8.79 5.99
CA LYS A 507 24.99 8.78 5.88
C LYS A 507 25.50 9.81 4.87
N LEU A 508 24.86 9.94 3.72
CA LEU A 508 25.22 10.94 2.71
C LEU A 508 24.98 12.38 3.21
N ALA A 509 23.89 12.61 3.93
CA ALA A 509 23.55 13.90 4.50
C ALA A 509 24.52 14.29 5.63
N GLU A 510 24.94 13.32 6.45
CA GLU A 510 25.95 13.49 7.51
C GLU A 510 27.29 13.91 6.90
N GLN A 511 27.75 13.18 5.86
CA GLN A 511 28.97 13.51 5.12
C GLN A 511 28.92 14.89 4.46
N ALA A 512 27.73 15.34 4.06
CA ALA A 512 27.49 16.66 3.49
C ALA A 512 27.34 17.78 4.54
N GLY A 513 27.45 17.47 5.84
CA GLY A 513 27.26 18.43 6.94
C GLY A 513 25.81 18.89 7.15
N LEU A 514 24.85 18.24 6.49
CA LEU A 514 23.43 18.65 6.54
C LEU A 514 22.76 18.23 7.85
N ILE A 515 23.15 17.09 8.43
CA ILE A 515 22.57 16.58 9.68
C ILE A 515 22.80 17.59 10.82
N ALA A 516 24.06 17.99 11.05
CA ALA A 516 24.39 18.97 12.08
C ALA A 516 23.64 20.31 11.87
N GLN A 517 23.56 20.80 10.62
CA GLN A 517 22.82 22.03 10.31
C GLN A 517 21.32 21.92 10.63
N LEU A 518 20.71 20.75 10.42
CA LEU A 518 19.30 20.50 10.72
C LEU A 518 19.08 20.32 12.22
N GLU A 519 19.99 19.63 12.91
CA GLU A 519 19.96 19.47 14.37
C GLU A 519 20.10 20.82 15.09
N ASP A 520 20.92 21.75 14.58
CA ASP A 520 21.04 23.12 15.10
C ASP A 520 19.70 23.90 15.04
N PHE A 521 18.88 23.65 14.02
CA PHE A 521 17.52 24.21 13.94
C PHE A 521 16.54 23.51 14.90
N GLY A 522 16.91 22.34 15.42
CA GLY A 522 16.09 21.49 16.28
C GLY A 522 15.30 20.42 15.55
N VAL A 523 15.77 19.98 14.36
CA VAL A 523 15.21 18.83 13.65
C VAL A 523 15.74 17.53 14.27
N GLN A 524 14.84 16.60 14.56
CA GLN A 524 15.16 15.23 14.89
C GLN A 524 15.08 14.35 13.64
N ILE A 525 16.16 13.65 13.31
CA ILE A 525 16.19 12.70 12.19
C ILE A 525 15.90 11.30 12.70
N LEU A 526 14.95 10.60 12.08
CA LEU A 526 14.61 9.19 12.32
C LEU A 526 15.02 8.34 11.11
N THR A 527 15.52 7.14 11.39
CA THR A 527 15.85 6.15 10.37
C THR A 527 15.05 4.87 10.59
N ASP A 528 15.03 4.00 9.58
CA ASP A 528 14.43 2.66 9.62
C ASP A 528 12.91 2.61 9.72
N THR A 529 12.25 3.68 10.16
CA THR A 529 10.78 3.79 10.27
C THR A 529 10.21 4.87 9.35
N CYS A 530 8.98 4.67 8.91
CA CYS A 530 8.21 5.59 8.08
C CYS A 530 7.02 6.14 8.87
N TRP A 531 6.57 7.38 8.58
CA TRP A 531 5.50 8.05 9.32
C TRP A 531 4.20 7.27 9.46
N CYS A 532 3.85 6.44 8.46
CA CYS A 532 2.68 5.56 8.56
C CYS A 532 2.78 4.50 9.69
N MET A 533 3.96 4.34 10.32
CA MET A 533 4.22 3.38 11.40
C MET A 533 4.66 4.04 12.71
N VAL A 534 4.88 5.35 12.71
CA VAL A 534 5.37 6.08 13.88
C VAL A 534 4.20 6.33 14.84
N THR A 535 4.34 5.89 16.09
CA THR A 535 3.32 6.00 17.14
C THR A 535 3.83 6.79 18.35
N GLU A 536 3.03 6.91 19.40
CA GLU A 536 3.46 7.47 20.68
C GLU A 536 4.54 6.59 21.34
N PRO A 537 5.52 7.17 22.07
CA PRO A 537 5.69 8.60 22.34
C PRO A 537 6.59 9.34 21.33
N VAL A 538 6.97 8.69 20.21
CA VAL A 538 7.75 9.34 19.14
C VAL A 538 6.96 10.50 18.54
N ILE A 539 5.67 10.27 18.28
CA ILE A 539 4.71 11.37 18.21
C ILE A 539 4.48 11.85 19.65
N PRO A 540 4.73 13.13 19.98
CA PRO A 540 4.51 13.62 21.34
C PRO A 540 3.07 13.36 21.78
N THR A 541 2.90 12.81 22.99
CA THR A 541 1.58 12.46 23.56
C THR A 541 0.68 13.68 23.76
N THR A 542 1.27 14.87 23.88
CA THR A 542 0.55 16.14 23.98
C THR A 542 0.19 16.74 22.62
N ALA A 543 0.73 16.23 21.52
CA ALA A 543 0.48 16.77 20.18
C ALA A 543 -0.95 16.48 19.75
N LYS A 544 -1.66 17.54 19.35
CA LYS A 544 -3.03 17.49 18.82
C LYS A 544 -3.06 17.72 17.31
N THR A 545 -2.09 18.48 16.80
CA THR A 545 -1.99 18.79 15.37
C THR A 545 -0.61 18.46 14.81
N ILE A 546 -0.61 18.00 13.56
CA ILE A 546 0.59 17.69 12.80
C ILE A 546 0.51 18.40 11.44
N ILE A 547 1.59 19.05 11.01
CA ILE A 547 1.73 19.52 9.62
C ILE A 547 2.73 18.65 8.85
N THR A 548 2.41 18.35 7.59
CA THR A 548 3.29 17.58 6.69
C THR A 548 3.23 18.11 5.25
N ASN A 549 4.29 17.86 4.48
CA ASN A 549 4.29 18.06 3.02
C ASN A 549 3.96 16.78 2.23
N SER A 550 3.58 15.70 2.92
CA SER A 550 3.22 14.44 2.31
C SER A 550 1.71 14.31 2.11
N GLY A 551 1.25 14.23 0.86
CA GLY A 551 -0.14 13.90 0.57
C GLY A 551 -0.56 12.52 1.13
N LYS A 552 0.36 11.54 1.12
CA LYS A 552 0.14 10.20 1.69
C LYS A 552 -0.06 10.26 3.21
N TYR A 553 0.78 11.00 3.93
CA TYR A 553 0.66 11.06 5.39
C TYR A 553 -0.48 11.98 5.85
N ALA A 554 -0.75 13.07 5.12
CA ALA A 554 -1.92 13.89 5.39
C ALA A 554 -3.24 13.10 5.27
N HIS A 555 -3.29 12.09 4.39
CA HIS A 555 -4.43 11.17 4.27
C HIS A 555 -4.52 10.16 5.42
N TYR A 556 -3.44 9.43 5.72
CA TYR A 556 -3.48 8.35 6.73
C TYR A 556 -3.36 8.85 8.17
N GLY A 557 -2.69 9.98 8.38
CA GLY A 557 -2.38 10.56 9.69
C GLY A 557 -3.56 10.68 10.65
N PRO A 558 -4.76 11.16 10.23
CA PRO A 558 -5.89 11.28 11.14
C PRO A 558 -6.34 9.94 11.72
N GLY A 559 -6.43 8.90 10.88
CA GLY A 559 -6.83 7.56 11.30
C GLY A 559 -5.77 6.85 12.13
N LEU A 560 -4.49 6.99 11.75
CA LEU A 560 -3.37 6.32 12.44
C LEU A 560 -3.01 6.95 13.78
N THR A 561 -3.23 8.26 13.94
CA THR A 561 -2.73 9.01 15.11
C THR A 561 -3.82 9.66 15.96
N GLY A 562 -5.06 9.75 15.46
CA GLY A 562 -6.15 10.48 16.10
C GLY A 562 -5.96 12.00 16.15
N ARG A 563 -5.01 12.56 15.40
CA ARG A 563 -4.63 13.99 15.42
C ARG A 563 -5.16 14.74 14.20
N GLY A 564 -5.34 16.06 14.34
CA GLY A 564 -5.65 16.93 13.22
C GLY A 564 -4.44 17.07 12.28
N MET A 565 -4.67 17.01 10.96
CA MET A 565 -3.60 17.15 9.98
C MET A 565 -3.69 18.46 9.20
N TYR A 566 -2.55 19.11 9.03
CA TYR A 566 -2.33 20.14 8.02
C TYR A 566 -1.41 19.62 6.92
N PHE A 567 -1.67 20.06 5.71
CA PHE A 567 -0.90 19.76 4.51
C PHE A 567 -0.42 21.06 3.86
N GLY A 568 0.87 21.14 3.52
CA GLY A 568 1.45 22.32 2.87
C GLY A 568 2.78 22.05 2.19
N SER A 569 3.41 23.10 1.66
CA SER A 569 4.76 23.01 1.06
C SER A 569 5.84 22.76 2.12
N LEU A 570 7.04 22.35 1.69
CA LEU A 570 8.18 22.22 2.62
C LEU A 570 8.51 23.58 3.27
N ALA A 571 8.44 24.66 2.51
CA ALA A 571 8.60 26.02 3.02
C ALA A 571 7.50 26.37 4.03
N GLY A 572 6.24 26.02 3.75
CA GLY A 572 5.13 26.19 4.68
C GLY A 572 5.31 25.40 5.98
N CYS A 573 5.86 24.18 5.91
CA CYS A 573 6.20 23.38 7.08
C CYS A 573 7.27 24.04 7.95
N VAL A 574 8.31 24.63 7.35
CA VAL A 574 9.35 25.36 8.10
C VAL A 574 8.81 26.68 8.69
N GLU A 575 7.91 27.36 7.98
CA GLU A 575 7.24 28.54 8.51
C GLU A 575 6.39 28.20 9.73
N ALA A 576 5.56 27.15 9.63
CA ALA A 576 4.79 26.60 10.73
C ALA A 576 5.69 26.16 11.90
N ALA A 577 6.88 25.61 11.62
CA ALA A 577 7.86 25.28 12.65
C ALA A 577 8.32 26.51 13.44
N CYS A 578 8.50 27.65 12.78
CA CYS A 578 8.99 28.89 13.38
C CYS A 578 7.89 29.69 14.09
N SER A 579 6.72 29.82 13.48
CA SER A 579 5.59 30.59 14.02
C SER A 579 4.76 29.79 15.03
N GLY A 580 4.75 28.46 14.91
CA GLY A 580 3.90 27.55 15.66
C GLY A 580 2.41 27.60 15.25
N ILE A 581 2.07 28.25 14.14
CA ILE A 581 0.71 28.37 13.61
C ILE A 581 0.70 28.09 12.11
N TYR A 582 -0.43 27.63 11.58
CA TYR A 582 -0.65 27.44 10.15
C TYR A 582 -2.13 27.65 9.83
N GLU A 583 -2.42 28.56 8.90
CA GLU A 583 -3.81 28.92 8.55
C GLU A 583 -4.38 28.07 7.40
N ALA A 584 -3.60 27.13 6.85
CA ALA A 584 -4.01 26.25 5.75
C ALA A 584 -4.60 26.97 4.52
N GLU A 585 -4.17 28.22 4.30
CA GLU A 585 -4.58 28.99 3.13
C GLU A 585 -4.15 28.26 1.85
N LYS A 586 -5.08 28.20 0.89
CA LYS A 586 -4.78 27.64 -0.43
C LYS A 586 -3.61 28.42 -1.05
N PRO A 587 -2.56 27.75 -1.56
CA PRO A 587 -1.43 28.41 -2.19
C PRO A 587 -1.82 29.37 -3.31
N GLU A 588 -1.01 30.40 -3.56
CA GLU A 588 -1.31 31.42 -4.58
C GLU A 588 -1.53 30.83 -5.97
N TRP A 589 -0.90 29.70 -6.29
CA TRP A 589 -1.10 29.02 -7.57
C TRP A 589 -2.51 28.45 -7.77
N PHE A 590 -3.38 28.42 -6.75
CA PHE A 590 -4.81 28.15 -6.94
C PHE A 590 -5.56 29.28 -7.66
N LYS A 591 -5.06 30.51 -7.57
CA LYS A 591 -5.71 31.69 -8.15
C LYS A 591 -5.27 31.80 -9.60
N SER A 592 -6.16 31.51 -10.56
CA SER A 592 -5.88 31.88 -11.94
C SER A 592 -5.79 33.40 -12.03
N LYS A 593 -4.77 33.93 -12.71
CA LYS A 593 -4.84 35.32 -13.16
C LYS A 593 -5.97 35.37 -14.18
N GLY A 594 -7.15 35.81 -13.76
CA GLY A 594 -8.21 36.15 -14.70
C GLY A 594 -7.62 37.05 -15.78
N LEU A 595 -7.86 36.70 -17.05
CA LEU A 595 -7.51 37.53 -18.20
C LEU A 595 -7.92 38.97 -17.88
N LYS A 596 -6.94 39.87 -17.78
CA LYS A 596 -7.19 41.32 -17.80
C LYS A 596 -7.51 41.75 -19.23
#